data_AF-A0A3L8C1X0-F1
#
_entry.id   AF-A0A3L8C1X0-F1
#
_cell.length_a   1.000
_cell.length_b   1.000
_cell.length_c   1.000
_cell.angle_alpha   90.00
_cell.angle_beta   90.00
_cell.angle_gamma   90.00
#
_symmetry.space_group_name_H-M   'P 1'
#
loop_
_entity.id
_entity.type
_entity.pdbx_description
1 polymer ?
#
loop_
_entity_poly.entity_id
_entity_poly.type
_entity_poly.pdbx_seq_one_letter_code
_entity_poly.pdbx_strand_id
1 'polypeptide(L)'
;FSKLSQEFSAEVKMLPNKDDRRYLVEMMRCYVSFVARYPQYGQFIMREGVQESARLQWMVDEWLKPMLSQFHDIYDKGIAEGWMKDIPFPQLIILITASASQFFSMAPLVKALYGVDATCPEQILAHSDAVVEVAVNAILREPIAQQSEAATA
;
A
#
# COMPACT_ATOMS: atom_id res chain seq x y z
N PHE A 1 -9.13 5.33 16.43
CA PHE A 1 -7.88 5.44 15.64
C PHE A 1 -6.74 4.64 16.25
N SER A 2 -6.40 4.83 17.54
CA SER A 2 -5.42 3.96 18.23
C SER A 2 -5.75 2.46 18.10
N LYS A 3 -7.03 2.09 18.27
CA LYS A 3 -7.51 0.71 18.06
C LYS A 3 -7.32 0.21 16.61
N LEU A 4 -7.65 1.04 15.62
CA LEU A 4 -7.48 0.69 14.19
C LEU A 4 -6.00 0.51 13.85
N SER A 5 -5.13 1.36 14.38
CA SER A 5 -3.69 1.21 14.24
C SER A 5 -3.19 -0.09 14.87
N GLN A 6 -3.65 -0.42 16.07
CA GLN A 6 -3.25 -1.64 16.78
C GLN A 6 -3.72 -2.88 16.02
N GLU A 7 -4.94 -2.88 15.50
CA GLU A 7 -5.47 -3.97 14.67
C GLU A 7 -4.63 -4.17 13.40
N PHE A 8 -4.36 -3.10 12.64
CA PHE A 8 -3.51 -3.19 11.45
C PHE A 8 -2.08 -3.66 11.77
N SER A 9 -1.45 -3.07 12.79
CA SER A 9 -0.11 -3.48 13.22
C SER A 9 -0.08 -4.93 13.71
N ALA A 10 -1.15 -5.44 14.32
CA ALA A 10 -1.25 -6.83 14.71
C ALA A 10 -1.39 -7.75 13.50
N GLU A 11 -2.22 -7.40 12.51
CA GLU A 11 -2.38 -8.16 11.27
C GLU A 11 -1.05 -8.24 10.49
N VAL A 12 -0.34 -7.12 10.34
CA VAL A 12 0.97 -7.08 9.65
C VAL A 12 2.02 -7.91 10.37
N LYS A 13 2.07 -7.88 11.71
CA LYS A 13 3.02 -8.69 12.50
C LYS A 13 2.85 -10.20 12.35
N MET A 14 1.66 -10.66 11.94
CA MET A 14 1.38 -12.07 11.73
C MET A 14 1.80 -12.56 10.33
N LEU A 15 2.20 -11.65 9.43
CA LEU A 15 2.59 -12.01 8.08
C LEU A 15 3.96 -12.72 8.05
N PRO A 16 4.13 -13.77 7.22
CA PRO A 16 5.42 -14.46 7.09
C PRO A 16 6.47 -13.54 6.45
N ASN A 17 7.57 -13.26 7.16
CA ASN A 17 8.61 -12.30 6.72
C ASN A 17 9.92 -12.97 6.27
N LYS A 18 9.87 -14.22 5.78
CA LYS A 18 11.07 -14.95 5.32
C LYS A 18 11.51 -14.59 3.90
N ASP A 19 10.61 -14.00 3.12
CA ASP A 19 10.82 -13.56 1.73
C ASP A 19 10.27 -12.13 1.63
N ASP A 20 11.15 -11.14 1.47
CA ASP A 20 10.77 -9.72 1.50
C ASP A 20 9.85 -9.33 0.35
N ARG A 21 10.03 -9.94 -0.83
CA ARG A 21 9.16 -9.66 -1.99
C ARG A 21 7.76 -10.13 -1.71
N ARG A 22 7.64 -11.36 -1.22
CA ARG A 22 6.33 -11.92 -0.84
C ARG A 22 5.72 -11.15 0.32
N TYR A 23 6.52 -10.80 1.32
CA TYR A 23 6.08 -10.03 2.48
C TYR A 23 5.51 -8.66 2.07
N LEU A 24 6.17 -7.96 1.15
CA LEU A 24 5.68 -6.69 0.59
C LEU A 24 4.30 -6.84 -0.08
N VAL A 25 4.12 -7.91 -0.87
CA VAL A 25 2.84 -8.21 -1.53
C VAL A 25 1.74 -8.48 -0.50
N GLU A 26 2.03 -9.29 0.51
CA GLU A 26 1.06 -9.59 1.58
C GLU A 26 0.72 -8.35 2.42
N MET A 27 1.70 -7.45 2.67
CA MET A 27 1.44 -6.18 3.33
C MET A 27 0.47 -5.31 2.53
N MET A 28 0.63 -5.24 1.20
CA MET A 28 -0.29 -4.48 0.35
C MET A 28 -1.70 -5.08 0.39
N ARG A 29 -1.84 -6.41 0.31
CA ARG A 29 -3.14 -7.11 0.43
C ARG A 29 -3.80 -6.89 1.79
N CYS A 30 -3.01 -6.96 2.86
CA CYS A 30 -3.46 -6.66 4.22
C CYS A 30 -3.95 -5.21 4.34
N TYR A 31 -3.20 -4.26 3.78
CA TYR A 31 -3.61 -2.85 3.79
C TYR A 31 -4.90 -2.62 3.01
N VAL A 32 -5.07 -3.19 1.81
CA VAL A 32 -6.33 -3.09 1.04
C VAL A 32 -7.50 -3.65 1.84
N SER A 33 -7.33 -4.82 2.45
CA SER A 33 -8.36 -5.46 3.28
C SER A 33 -8.75 -4.60 4.49
N PHE A 34 -7.76 -3.96 5.12
CA PHE A 34 -7.96 -3.05 6.24
C PHE A 34 -8.76 -1.81 5.82
N VAL A 35 -8.40 -1.13 4.73
CA VAL A 35 -9.11 0.08 4.27
C VAL A 35 -10.48 -0.23 3.66
N ALA A 36 -10.70 -1.45 3.14
CA ALA A 36 -12.03 -1.93 2.75
C ALA A 36 -12.94 -2.11 3.97
N ARG A 37 -12.41 -2.66 5.07
CA ARG A 37 -13.15 -2.84 6.33
C ARG A 37 -13.40 -1.50 7.05
N TYR A 38 -12.48 -0.55 6.89
CA TYR A 38 -12.51 0.74 7.56
C TYR A 38 -12.34 1.91 6.59
N PRO A 39 -13.30 2.18 5.68
CA PRO A 39 -13.21 3.29 4.71
C PRO A 39 -13.03 4.67 5.37
N GLN A 40 -13.53 4.83 6.60
CA GLN A 40 -13.34 6.04 7.42
C GLN A 40 -11.87 6.34 7.72
N TYR A 41 -10.97 5.36 7.62
CA TYR A 41 -9.54 5.57 7.71
C TYR A 41 -9.06 6.51 6.59
N GLY A 42 -9.34 6.16 5.33
CA GLY A 42 -8.90 6.97 4.20
C GLY A 42 -9.57 8.35 4.16
N GLN A 43 -10.83 8.43 4.57
CA GLN A 43 -11.54 9.71 4.73
C GLN A 43 -10.89 10.61 5.80
N PHE A 44 -10.46 10.01 6.91
CA PHE A 44 -9.75 10.74 7.96
C PHE A 44 -8.39 11.24 7.50
N ILE A 45 -7.59 10.38 6.85
CA ILE A 45 -6.30 10.76 6.26
C ILE A 45 -6.48 11.90 5.27
N MET A 46 -7.48 11.81 4.37
CA MET A 46 -7.74 12.87 3.40
C MET A 46 -8.11 14.18 4.07
N ARG A 47 -9.02 14.17 5.05
CA ARG A 47 -9.48 15.38 5.73
C ARG A 47 -8.35 16.10 6.48
N GLU A 48 -7.53 15.35 7.23
CA GLU A 48 -6.44 15.96 8.00
C GLU A 48 -5.19 16.23 7.14
N GLY A 49 -4.97 15.47 6.07
CA GLY A 49 -3.79 15.56 5.22
C GLY A 49 -3.78 16.71 4.22
N VAL A 50 -4.93 17.36 3.99
CA VAL A 50 -5.04 18.50 3.05
C VAL A 50 -4.92 19.86 3.74
N GLN A 51 -4.66 19.90 5.04
CA GLN A 51 -4.55 21.13 5.82
C GLN A 51 -3.41 21.06 6.82
N GLU A 52 -2.69 22.16 6.96
CA GLU A 52 -1.69 22.30 8.02
C GLU A 52 -2.41 22.46 9.37
N SER A 53 -2.18 21.52 10.28
CA SER A 53 -2.79 21.56 11.61
C SER A 53 -1.97 20.82 12.66
N ALA A 54 -2.19 21.16 13.93
CA ALA A 54 -1.61 20.40 15.05
C ALA A 54 -2.06 18.93 15.04
N ARG A 55 -3.26 18.66 14.52
CA ARG A 55 -3.81 17.30 14.40
C ARG A 55 -3.08 16.49 13.33
N LEU A 56 -2.71 17.12 12.21
CA LEU A 56 -1.85 16.50 11.20
C LEU A 56 -0.49 16.13 11.79
N GLN A 57 0.16 17.05 12.52
CA GLN A 57 1.47 16.78 13.13
C GLN A 57 1.40 15.60 14.11
N TRP A 58 0.41 15.61 15.01
CA TRP A 58 0.17 14.48 15.92
C TRP A 58 -0.07 13.16 15.16
N MET A 59 -0.88 13.18 14.10
CA MET A 59 -1.14 12.01 13.27
C MET A 59 0.14 11.49 12.58
N VAL A 60 1.02 12.38 12.13
CA VAL A 60 2.28 11.99 11.51
C VAL A 60 3.21 11.33 12.54
N ASP A 61 3.39 11.97 13.69
CA ASP A 61 4.38 11.54 14.69
C ASP A 61 3.94 10.29 15.45
N GLU A 62 2.70 10.25 15.92
CA GLU A 62 2.22 9.17 16.77
C GLU A 62 1.75 7.95 15.97
N TRP A 63 1.55 8.10 14.65
CA TRP A 63 0.90 7.05 13.87
C TRP A 63 1.55 6.73 12.53
N LEU A 64 1.62 7.69 11.60
CA LEU A 64 2.06 7.39 10.25
C LEU A 64 3.55 7.01 10.20
N LYS A 65 4.42 7.73 10.91
CA LYS A 65 5.85 7.40 10.99
C LYS A 65 6.09 6.01 11.58
N PRO A 66 5.55 5.65 12.76
CA PRO A 66 5.67 4.28 13.29
C PRO A 66 5.19 3.21 12.31
N MET A 67 4.05 3.42 11.66
CA MET A 67 3.49 2.45 10.72
C MET A 67 4.36 2.27 9.47
N LEU A 68 4.86 3.38 8.91
CA LEU A 68 5.64 3.36 7.68
C LEU A 68 7.08 2.94 7.88
N SER A 69 7.62 2.99 9.10
CA SER A 69 9.02 2.62 9.40
C SER A 69 9.40 1.24 8.86
N GLN A 70 8.57 0.23 9.12
CA GLN A 70 8.82 -1.13 8.64
C GLN A 70 8.82 -1.23 7.11
N PHE A 71 7.95 -0.47 6.44
CA PHE A 71 7.91 -0.43 4.98
C PHE A 71 9.12 0.29 4.40
N HIS A 72 9.60 1.35 5.06
CA HIS A 72 10.82 2.06 4.69
C HIS A 72 12.04 1.14 4.77
N ASP A 73 12.17 0.34 5.83
CA ASP A 73 13.29 -0.61 5.99
C ASP A 73 13.32 -1.65 4.84
N ILE A 74 12.16 -2.17 4.45
CA ILE A 74 12.04 -3.13 3.33
C ILE A 74 12.32 -2.47 2.00
N TYR A 75 11.87 -1.22 1.81
CA TYR A 75 12.17 -0.43 0.63
C TYR A 75 13.68 -0.25 0.48
N ASP A 76 14.36 0.25 1.52
CA ASP A 76 15.81 0.48 1.50
C ASP A 76 16.58 -0.82 1.20
N LYS A 77 16.18 -1.92 1.86
CA LYS A 77 16.74 -3.25 1.59
C LYS A 77 16.53 -3.68 0.14
N GLY A 78 15.33 -3.49 -0.40
CA GLY A 78 15.00 -3.89 -1.76
C GLY A 78 15.74 -3.10 -2.84
N ILE A 79 16.03 -1.82 -2.59
CA ILE A 79 16.91 -1.02 -3.44
C ILE A 79 18.34 -1.53 -3.37
N ALA A 80 18.87 -1.76 -2.17
CA ALA A 80 20.23 -2.23 -1.95
C ALA A 80 20.50 -3.61 -2.59
N GLU A 81 19.51 -4.52 -2.51
CA GLU A 81 19.57 -5.86 -3.10
C GLU A 81 19.19 -5.88 -4.59
N GLY A 82 18.79 -4.73 -5.15
CA GLY A 82 18.54 -4.56 -6.58
C GLY A 82 17.26 -5.23 -7.09
N TRP A 83 16.32 -5.61 -6.22
CA TRP A 83 15.04 -6.19 -6.65
C TRP A 83 13.88 -5.20 -6.67
N MET A 84 14.04 -4.03 -6.05
CA MET A 84 13.07 -2.94 -6.10
C MET A 84 13.57 -1.81 -7.02
N LYS A 85 12.64 -1.09 -7.66
CA LYS A 85 12.93 0.13 -8.42
C LYS A 85 13.05 1.32 -7.48
N ASP A 86 14.00 2.19 -7.76
CA ASP A 86 14.29 3.40 -6.98
C ASP A 86 13.29 4.52 -7.32
N ILE A 87 12.05 4.32 -6.87
CA ILE A 87 10.99 5.33 -6.94
C ILE A 87 11.06 6.14 -5.65
N PRO A 88 11.06 7.49 -5.70
CA PRO A 88 11.05 8.32 -4.51
C PRO A 88 9.99 7.91 -3.49
N PHE A 89 10.43 7.58 -2.27
CA PHE A 89 9.59 6.95 -1.24
C PHE A 89 8.28 7.70 -0.93
N PRO A 90 8.26 9.04 -0.78
CA PRO A 90 7.01 9.77 -0.51
C PRO A 90 5.96 9.57 -1.61
N GLN A 91 6.38 9.66 -2.87
CA GLN A 91 5.52 9.49 -4.05
C GLN A 91 5.00 8.04 -4.12
N LEU A 92 5.87 7.08 -3.82
CA LEU A 92 5.52 5.66 -3.79
C LEU A 92 4.44 5.37 -2.74
N ILE A 93 4.65 5.82 -1.50
CA ILE A 93 3.71 5.65 -0.40
C ILE A 93 2.35 6.27 -0.73
N ILE A 94 2.33 7.51 -1.22
CA ILE A 94 1.07 8.18 -1.55
C ILE A 94 0.35 7.44 -2.68
N LEU A 95 1.06 6.98 -3.72
CA LEU A 95 0.46 6.25 -4.83
C LEU A 95 -0.20 4.95 -4.37
N ILE A 96 0.52 4.13 -3.60
CA ILE A 96 0.02 2.82 -3.12
C ILE A 96 -1.12 3.02 -2.12
N THR A 97 -0.96 3.93 -1.16
CA THR A 97 -1.97 4.10 -0.10
C THR A 97 -3.24 4.77 -0.62
N ALA A 98 -3.13 5.70 -1.57
CA ALA A 98 -4.27 6.31 -2.22
C ALA A 98 -5.00 5.32 -3.13
N SER A 99 -4.28 4.57 -3.98
CA SER A 99 -4.89 3.57 -4.87
C SER A 99 -5.64 2.51 -4.08
N ALA A 100 -5.08 2.04 -2.95
CA ALA A 100 -5.75 1.10 -2.06
C ALA A 100 -7.00 1.67 -1.37
N SER A 101 -6.95 2.91 -0.87
CA SER A 101 -7.99 3.44 0.04
C SER A 101 -9.11 4.23 -0.63
N GLN A 102 -8.84 4.93 -1.75
CA GLN A 102 -9.80 5.87 -2.32
C GLN A 102 -11.05 5.19 -2.88
N PHE A 103 -10.91 4.01 -3.48
CA PHE A 103 -12.03 3.25 -4.03
C PHE A 103 -13.14 3.00 -2.98
N PHE A 104 -12.74 2.67 -1.75
CA PHE A 104 -13.67 2.48 -0.63
C PHE A 104 -14.07 3.80 0.04
N SER A 105 -13.11 4.70 0.26
CA SER A 105 -13.35 5.98 0.93
C SER A 105 -14.34 6.87 0.16
N MET A 106 -14.38 6.71 -1.16
CA MET A 106 -15.24 7.42 -2.10
C MET A 106 -16.33 6.50 -2.68
N ALA A 107 -16.75 5.45 -1.97
CA ALA A 107 -17.76 4.50 -2.44
C ALA A 107 -19.05 5.17 -3.01
N PRO A 108 -19.60 6.26 -2.43
CA PRO A 108 -20.73 6.96 -3.04
C PRO A 108 -20.42 7.55 -4.42
N LEU A 109 -19.21 8.09 -4.61
CA LEU A 109 -18.76 8.59 -5.91
C LEU A 109 -18.59 7.44 -6.91
N VAL A 110 -17.94 6.34 -6.50
CA VAL A 110 -17.76 5.14 -7.33
C VAL A 110 -19.12 4.60 -7.81
N LYS A 111 -20.10 4.53 -6.91
CA LYS A 111 -21.46 4.12 -7.25
C LYS A 111 -22.14 5.09 -8.20
N ALA A 112 -22.00 6.40 -7.99
CA ALA A 112 -22.61 7.41 -8.83
C ALA A 112 -21.99 7.48 -10.25
N LEU A 113 -20.67 7.31 -10.35
CA LEU A 113 -19.94 7.36 -11.62
C LEU A 113 -20.06 6.07 -12.44
N TYR A 114 -19.99 4.92 -11.78
CA TYR A 114 -19.80 3.63 -12.44
C TYR A 114 -20.90 2.60 -12.15
N GLY A 115 -21.84 2.91 -11.26
CA GLY A 115 -22.85 1.94 -10.82
C GLY A 115 -22.30 0.81 -9.96
N VAL A 116 -21.05 0.91 -9.50
CA VAL A 116 -20.35 -0.14 -8.74
C VAL A 116 -20.53 0.04 -7.24
N ASP A 117 -20.91 -1.04 -6.55
CA ASP A 117 -20.91 -1.08 -5.08
C ASP A 117 -19.52 -1.51 -4.58
N ALA A 118 -18.68 -0.52 -4.24
CA ALA A 118 -17.33 -0.74 -3.74
C ALA A 118 -17.26 -1.54 -2.42
N THR A 119 -18.39 -1.74 -1.73
CA THR A 119 -18.43 -2.44 -0.44
C THR A 119 -18.71 -3.94 -0.56
N CYS A 120 -19.08 -4.43 -1.75
CA CYS A 120 -19.39 -5.85 -1.89
C CYS A 120 -18.09 -6.70 -1.97
N PRO A 121 -18.12 -7.96 -1.51
CA PRO A 121 -16.92 -8.81 -1.45
C PRO A 121 -16.19 -8.99 -2.78
N GLU A 122 -16.93 -9.07 -3.89
CA GLU A 122 -16.38 -9.19 -5.24
C GLU A 122 -15.52 -7.98 -5.61
N GLN A 123 -16.01 -6.77 -5.33
CA GLN A 123 -15.30 -5.54 -5.66
C GLN A 123 -14.11 -5.30 -4.73
N ILE A 124 -14.19 -5.73 -3.47
CA ILE A 124 -13.06 -5.70 -2.55
C ILE A 124 -11.92 -6.58 -3.08
N LEU A 125 -12.24 -7.80 -3.51
CA LEU A 125 -11.25 -8.73 -4.08
C LEU A 125 -10.65 -8.17 -5.39
N ALA A 126 -11.51 -7.71 -6.30
CA ALA A 126 -11.07 -7.16 -7.59
C ALA A 126 -10.15 -5.94 -7.41
N HIS A 127 -10.49 -5.04 -6.48
CA HIS A 127 -9.65 -3.89 -6.18
C HIS A 127 -8.32 -4.28 -5.52
N SER A 128 -8.34 -5.28 -4.63
CA SER A 128 -7.11 -5.83 -4.02
C SER A 128 -6.16 -6.40 -5.07
N ASP A 129 -6.67 -7.20 -6.00
CA ASP A 129 -5.86 -7.76 -7.08
C ASP A 129 -5.32 -6.66 -8.01
N ALA A 130 -6.15 -5.69 -8.40
CA ALA A 130 -5.72 -4.58 -9.25
C ALA A 130 -4.62 -3.73 -8.60
N VAL A 131 -4.78 -3.38 -7.31
CA VAL A 131 -3.77 -2.59 -6.58
C VAL A 131 -2.45 -3.35 -6.48
N VAL A 132 -2.50 -4.64 -6.14
CA VAL A 132 -1.30 -5.48 -6.03
C VAL A 132 -0.63 -5.63 -7.38
N GLU A 133 -1.37 -5.91 -8.44
CA GLU A 133 -0.83 -6.06 -9.79
C GLU A 133 -0.12 -4.78 -10.25
N VAL A 134 -0.79 -3.62 -10.13
CA VAL A 134 -0.21 -2.32 -10.50
C VAL A 134 1.02 -2.02 -9.66
N ALA A 135 0.94 -2.19 -8.34
CA ALA A 135 2.06 -1.87 -7.44
C ALA A 135 3.25 -2.80 -7.70
N VAL A 136 3.05 -4.12 -7.77
CA VAL A 136 4.10 -5.11 -8.01
C VAL A 136 4.82 -4.85 -9.33
N ASN A 137 4.07 -4.65 -10.42
CA ASN A 137 4.67 -4.39 -11.73
C ASN A 137 5.39 -3.03 -11.78
N ALA A 138 4.88 -2.05 -11.04
CA ALA A 138 5.52 -0.74 -10.93
C ALA A 138 6.82 -0.80 -10.12
N ILE A 139 6.87 -1.54 -9.01
CA ILE A 139 7.95 -1.44 -8.02
C ILE A 139 9.00 -2.55 -8.10
N LEU A 140 8.64 -3.75 -8.54
CA LEU A 140 9.60 -4.85 -8.64
C LEU A 140 10.40 -4.75 -9.93
N ARG A 141 11.69 -5.04 -9.86
CA ARG A 141 12.50 -5.32 -11.05
C ARG A 141 12.24 -6.75 -11.50
N GLU A 142 12.07 -6.95 -12.80
CA GLU A 142 12.12 -8.29 -13.35
C GLU A 142 13.48 -8.91 -13.00
N PRO A 143 13.53 -10.23 -12.72
CA PRO A 143 14.81 -10.92 -12.64
C PRO A 143 15.60 -10.61 -13.90
N ILE A 144 16.87 -10.24 -13.77
CA ILE A 144 17.76 -10.12 -14.92
C ILE A 144 17.82 -11.52 -15.54
N ALA A 145 16.97 -11.80 -16.53
CA ALA A 145 17.18 -12.94 -17.40
C ALA A 145 18.58 -12.76 -17.97
N GLN A 146 19.44 -13.77 -17.81
CA GLN A 146 20.81 -13.75 -18.31
C GLN A 146 20.79 -13.43 -19.81
N GLN A 147 20.90 -12.15 -20.16
CA GLN A 147 21.29 -11.70 -21.50
C GLN A 147 22.81 -11.90 -21.60
N SER A 148 23.23 -13.15 -21.57
CA SER A 148 24.62 -13.55 -21.76
C SER A 148 24.66 -14.89 -22.48
N GLU A 149 24.09 -14.97 -23.68
CA GLU A 149 24.38 -16.09 -24.60
C GLU A 149 24.05 -15.84 -26.08
N ALA A 150 23.99 -14.59 -26.55
CA ALA A 150 23.76 -14.29 -27.98
C ALA A 150 24.73 -13.26 -28.58
N ALA A 151 25.92 -13.11 -28.00
CA ALA A 151 26.99 -12.28 -28.56
C ALA A 151 28.30 -13.06 -28.77
N THR A 152 28.20 -14.34 -29.13
CA THR A 152 29.30 -15.12 -29.74
C THR A 152 28.70 -16.38 -30.37
N ALA A 153 28.16 -16.26 -31.58
CA ALA A 153 27.96 -17.36 -32.52
C ALA A 153 27.97 -16.81 -33.94
#